data_AF-A0A4S4H9M0-F1
#
_entry.id   AF-A0A4S4H9M0-F1
#
_cell.length_a   1.000
_cell.length_b   1.000
_cell.length_c   1.000
_cell.angle_alpha   90.00
_cell.angle_beta   90.00
_cell.angle_gamma   90.00
#
_symmetry.space_group_name_H-M   'P 1'
#
loop_
_entity.id
_entity.type
_entity.pdbx_description
1 polymer ?
#
loop_
_entity_poly.entity_id
_entity_poly.type
_entity_poly.pdbx_seq_one_letter_code
_entity_poly.pdbx_strand_id
1 'polypeptide(L)'
;MIHNPVLQRSISRLSPESIEHSRLAFDVSDRIAAILKKKGMTQHDLANGLGKSDAEVSKWLGGTQNFTLKTIAMIQSFLGENLIVVPR
;
A
#
# COMPACT_ATOMS: atom_id res chain seq x y z
N MET A 1 9.24 23.04 4.54
CA MET A 1 9.50 22.36 5.83
C MET A 1 8.30 22.58 6.73
N ILE A 2 7.55 21.52 7.05
CA ILE A 2 6.35 21.62 7.89
C ILE A 2 6.82 21.74 9.36
N HIS A 3 6.73 22.93 9.95
CA HIS A 3 6.99 23.17 11.37
C HIS A 3 5.69 23.07 12.17
N ASN A 4 5.21 21.84 12.37
CA ASN A 4 4.18 21.58 13.37
C ASN A 4 4.82 20.85 14.57
N PRO A 5 5.02 21.52 15.71
CA PRO A 5 5.72 20.96 16.87
C PRO A 5 4.96 19.82 17.57
N VAL A 6 3.67 19.64 17.27
CA VAL A 6 2.89 18.47 17.73
C VAL A 6 3.26 17.24 16.91
N LEU A 7 3.35 17.39 15.58
CA LEU A 7 3.76 16.29 14.69
C LEU A 7 5.20 15.82 15.00
N GLN A 8 6.12 16.75 15.29
CA GLN A 8 7.49 16.40 15.65
C GLN A 8 7.58 15.56 16.93
N ARG A 9 6.75 15.84 17.95
CA ARG A 9 6.69 15.05 19.20
C ARG A 9 6.08 13.66 19.01
N SER A 10 5.13 13.53 18.08
CA SER A 10 4.56 12.22 17.74
C SER A 10 5.54 11.36 16.95
N ILE A 11 6.29 11.96 16.01
CA ILE A 11 7.30 11.27 15.21
C ILE A 11 8.50 10.85 16.05
N SER A 12 8.92 11.64 17.05
CA SER A 12 10.06 11.32 17.91
C SER A 12 9.86 10.09 18.81
N ARG A 13 8.65 9.52 18.87
CA ARG A 13 8.32 8.30 19.63
C ARG A 13 8.19 7.05 18.75
N LEU A 14 8.32 7.18 17.44
CA LEU A 14 8.21 6.04 16.54
C LEU A 14 9.49 5.20 16.61
N SER A 15 9.32 3.88 16.74
CA SER A 15 10.44 2.96 16.59
C SER A 15 10.93 2.98 15.14
N PRO A 16 12.22 2.67 14.89
CA PRO A 16 12.72 2.48 13.53
C PRO A 16 11.89 1.45 12.73
N GLU A 17 11.43 0.40 13.40
CA GLU A 17 10.54 -0.62 12.82
C GLU A 17 9.22 -0.03 12.31
N SER A 18 8.54 0.81 13.09
CA SER A 18 7.28 1.43 12.66
C SER A 18 7.46 2.34 11.46
N ILE A 19 8.58 3.07 11.40
CA ILE A 19 8.91 3.94 10.26
C ILE A 19 9.13 3.09 9.01
N GLU A 20 9.94 2.04 9.10
CA GLU A 20 10.20 1.14 7.98
C GLU A 20 8.93 0.39 7.54
N HIS A 21 8.10 -0.05 8.49
CA HIS A 21 6.82 -0.68 8.18
C HIS A 21 5.93 0.27 7.38
N SER A 22 5.76 1.52 7.83
CA SER A 22 4.98 2.52 7.09
C SER A 22 5.57 2.78 5.70
N ARG A 23 6.90 2.92 5.59
CA ARG A 23 7.56 3.11 4.28
C ARG A 23 7.24 1.95 3.34
N LEU A 24 7.39 0.70 3.78
CA LEU A 24 7.09 -0.48 2.97
C LEU A 24 5.61 -0.57 2.57
N ALA A 25 4.70 -0.22 3.49
CA ALA A 25 3.27 -0.19 3.19
C ALA A 25 2.96 0.83 2.08
N PHE A 26 3.52 2.05 2.18
CA PHE A 26 3.38 3.06 1.13
C PHE A 26 3.97 2.63 -0.21
N ASP A 27 5.18 2.05 -0.22
CA ASP A 27 5.83 1.58 -1.46
C ASP A 27 4.96 0.53 -2.18
N VAL A 28 4.34 -0.39 -1.43
CA VAL A 28 3.41 -1.39 -1.99
C VAL A 28 2.13 -0.72 -2.51
N SER A 29 1.54 0.22 -1.76
CA SER A 29 0.35 0.96 -2.19
C SER A 29 0.60 1.75 -3.49
N ASP A 30 1.72 2.46 -3.58
CA ASP A 30 2.12 3.21 -4.76
C ASP A 30 2.35 2.30 -5.95
N ARG A 31 2.96 1.12 -5.73
CA ARG A 31 3.15 0.12 -6.77
C ARG A 31 1.82 -0.39 -7.31
N ILE A 32 0.84 -0.67 -6.45
CA ILE A 32 -0.51 -1.06 -6.89
C ILE A 32 -1.14 0.07 -7.71
N ALA A 33 -1.11 1.32 -7.21
CA ALA A 33 -1.67 2.47 -7.92
C ALA A 33 -1.04 2.69 -9.30
N ALA A 34 0.28 2.52 -9.41
CA ALA A 34 1.00 2.62 -10.68
C ALA A 34 0.57 1.54 -11.68
N ILE A 35 0.40 0.30 -11.24
CA ILE A 35 -0.07 -0.81 -12.10
C ILE A 35 -1.52 -0.57 -12.55
N LEU A 36 -2.39 -0.14 -11.64
CA LEU A 36 -3.78 0.20 -11.99
C LEU A 36 -3.82 1.29 -13.05
N LYS A 37 -3.07 2.38 -12.86
CA LYS A 37 -2.97 3.47 -13.84
C LYS A 37 -2.44 2.98 -15.19
N LYS A 38 -1.39 2.15 -15.20
CA LYS A 38 -0.82 1.55 -16.41
C LYS A 38 -1.84 0.69 -17.16
N LYS A 39 -2.74 0.01 -16.45
CA LYS A 39 -3.79 -0.86 -17.03
C LYS A 39 -5.10 -0.13 -17.32
N GLY A 40 -5.20 1.18 -17.02
CA GLY A 40 -6.45 1.93 -17.13
C GLY A 40 -7.54 1.47 -16.16
N MET A 41 -7.16 0.83 -15.05
CA MET A 41 -8.07 0.32 -14.03
C MET A 41 -8.24 1.32 -12.89
N THR A 42 -9.43 1.35 -12.32
CA THR A 42 -9.75 2.12 -11.11
C THR A 42 -9.59 1.26 -9.85
N GLN A 43 -9.67 1.89 -8.67
CA GLN A 43 -9.73 1.17 -7.40
C GLN A 43 -11.00 0.29 -7.31
N HIS A 44 -12.09 0.75 -7.91
CA HIS A 44 -13.35 0.02 -7.97
C HIS A 44 -13.22 -1.26 -8.79
N ASP A 45 -12.52 -1.20 -9.93
CA ASP A 45 -12.26 -2.38 -10.75
C ASP A 45 -11.42 -3.43 -10.01
N LEU A 46 -10.44 -2.96 -9.23
CA LEU A 46 -9.65 -3.83 -8.36
C LEU A 46 -10.51 -4.47 -7.25
N ALA A 47 -11.38 -3.68 -6.61
CA ALA A 47 -12.28 -4.18 -5.58
C ALA A 47 -13.22 -5.26 -6.13
N ASN A 48 -13.89 -4.96 -7.25
CA ASN A 48 -14.78 -5.91 -7.94
C ASN A 48 -14.04 -7.18 -8.37
N GLY A 49 -12.87 -7.03 -8.99
CA GLY A 49 -12.08 -8.16 -9.48
C GLY A 49 -11.55 -9.08 -8.38
N LEU A 50 -11.36 -8.56 -7.18
CA LEU A 50 -10.94 -9.33 -6.01
C LEU A 50 -12.11 -9.81 -5.12
N GLY A 51 -13.35 -9.42 -5.43
CA GLY A 51 -14.51 -9.68 -4.57
C GLY A 51 -14.40 -8.97 -3.21
N LYS A 52 -13.86 -7.74 -3.21
CA LYS A 52 -13.60 -6.91 -2.03
C LYS A 52 -14.44 -5.64 -2.05
N SER A 53 -14.56 -5.00 -0.89
CA SER A 53 -15.23 -3.70 -0.81
C SER A 53 -14.31 -2.56 -1.26
N ASP A 54 -14.88 -1.52 -1.86
CA ASP A 54 -14.14 -0.29 -2.20
C ASP A 54 -13.43 0.30 -0.98
N ALA A 55 -14.06 0.22 0.20
CA ALA A 55 -13.47 0.71 1.45
C ALA A 55 -12.23 -0.09 1.87
N GLU A 56 -12.18 -1.40 1.63
CA GLU A 56 -11.02 -2.24 1.91
C GLU A 56 -9.86 -1.88 0.97
N VAL A 57 -10.14 -1.75 -0.33
CA VAL A 57 -9.13 -1.35 -1.33
C VAL A 57 -8.64 0.08 -1.11
N SER A 58 -9.53 1.01 -0.76
CA SER A 58 -9.17 2.39 -0.43
C SER A 58 -8.22 2.46 0.77
N LYS A 59 -8.46 1.64 1.81
CA LYS A 59 -7.55 1.55 2.95
C LYS A 59 -6.17 0.99 2.58
N TRP A 60 -6.12 0.01 1.68
CA TRP A 60 -4.85 -0.50 1.16
C TRP A 60 -4.08 0.59 0.43
N LEU A 61 -4.73 1.35 -0.44
CA LEU A 61 -4.08 2.42 -1.21
C LEU A 61 -3.79 3.67 -0.38
N GLY A 62 -4.42 3.82 0.78
CA GLY A 62 -4.10 4.86 1.76
C GLY A 62 -2.82 4.61 2.56
N GLY A 63 -2.15 3.46 2.42
CA GLY A 63 -0.85 3.16 3.07
C GLY A 63 -0.91 3.00 4.60
N THR A 64 -2.11 2.88 5.16
CA THR A 64 -2.34 2.78 6.62
C THR A 64 -2.64 1.36 7.10
N GLN A 65 -2.71 0.40 6.18
CA GLN A 65 -3.00 -1.01 6.47
C GLN A 65 -1.75 -1.88 6.39
N ASN A 66 -1.70 -2.89 7.25
CA ASN A 66 -0.67 -3.92 7.20
C ASN A 66 -0.99 -4.87 6.04
N PHE A 67 -0.11 -4.92 5.03
CA PHE A 67 -0.21 -5.90 3.97
C PHE A 67 0.32 -7.25 4.45
N THR A 68 -0.52 -8.28 4.43
CA THR A 68 -0.04 -9.66 4.58
C THR A 68 0.53 -10.16 3.25
N LEU A 69 1.47 -11.11 3.30
CA LEU A 69 1.98 -11.78 2.10
C LEU A 69 0.86 -12.42 1.27
N LYS A 70 -0.20 -12.93 1.94
CA LYS A 70 -1.40 -13.47 1.27
C LYS A 70 -2.12 -12.40 0.47
N THR A 71 -2.31 -11.20 1.03
CA THR A 71 -2.92 -10.05 0.33
C THR A 71 -2.08 -9.64 -0.86
N ILE A 72 -0.76 -9.52 -0.68
CA ILE A 72 0.18 -9.17 -1.77
C ILE A 72 0.11 -10.20 -2.89
N ALA A 73 0.19 -11.50 -2.57
CA ALA A 73 0.13 -12.57 -3.55
C ALA A 73 -1.20 -12.59 -4.33
N MET A 74 -2.32 -12.36 -3.64
CA MET A 74 -3.65 -12.25 -4.25
C MET A 74 -3.70 -11.09 -5.26
N ILE A 75 -3.25 -9.89 -4.87
CA ILE A 75 -3.25 -8.71 -5.75
C ILE A 75 -2.29 -8.91 -6.93
N GLN A 76 -1.08 -9.44 -6.70
CA GLN A 76 -0.12 -9.76 -7.77
C GLN A 76 -0.70 -10.73 -8.79
N SER A 77 -1.38 -11.78 -8.31
CA SER A 77 -1.97 -12.80 -9.18
C SER A 77 -3.09 -12.22 -10.04
N PHE A 78 -3.94 -11.36 -9.45
CA PHE A 78 -5.01 -10.68 -10.18
C PHE A 78 -4.47 -9.66 -11.19
N LEU A 79 -3.49 -8.84 -10.81
CA LEU A 79 -2.91 -7.83 -11.69
C LEU A 79 -1.95 -8.43 -12.73
N GLY A 80 -1.46 -9.64 -12.53
CA GLY A 80 -0.46 -10.28 -13.39
C GLY A 80 0.89 -9.56 -13.39
N GLU A 81 1.21 -8.80 -12.33
CA GLU A 81 2.46 -8.06 -12.18
C GLU A 81 2.99 -8.20 -10.75
N ASN A 82 4.32 -8.26 -10.60
CA ASN A 82 4.96 -8.32 -9.29
C ASN A 82 4.82 -6.97 -8.58
N LEU A 83 4.39 -7.01 -7.31
CA LEU A 83 4.36 -5.88 -6.39
C LEU A 83 5.68 -5.77 -5.62
N ILE A 84 6.29 -6.89 -5.26
CA ILE A 84 7.58 -6.95 -4.55
C ILE A 84 8.55 -7.81 -5.37
N VAL A 85 9.79 -7.36 -5.49
CA VAL A 85 10.87 -8.09 -6.17
C VAL A 85 12.00 -8.32 -5.18
N VAL A 86 12.39 -9.58 -5.00
CA VAL A 86 13.55 -9.96 -4.19
C VAL A 86 14.68 -10.36 -5.15
N PRO A 87 15.85 -9.69 -5.10
CA PRO A 87 16.98 -10.06 -5.95
C PRO A 87 17.44 -11.49 -5.62
N ARG A 88 17.91 -12.21 -6.64
CA ARG A 88 18.48 -13.56 -6.54
C ARG A 88 19.97 -13.54 -6.81
#